data_AF-A0A4D7BAV4-F1
#
_entry.id   AF-A0A4D7BAV4-F1
#
_cell.length_a   1.000
_cell.length_b   1.000
_cell.length_c   1.000
_cell.angle_alpha   90.00
_cell.angle_beta   90.00
_cell.angle_gamma   90.00
#
_symmetry.space_group_name_H-M   'P 1'
#
loop_
_entity.id
_entity.type
_entity.pdbx_description
1 polymer ?
#
loop_
_entity_poly.entity_id
_entity_poly.type
_entity_poly.pdbx_seq_one_letter_code
_entity_poly.pdbx_strand_id
1 'polypeptide(L)'
;MSKAAIETLSVIVERTPKTPAKAAKTVAKKAAATAAKPRKTAPEPQSDKAAKPALLAGGNPQIAKGYGDAPVQAYIAAMPGWKSEVGRRLDALISRTVPGVHKAVKWNSPLYGVEGQGWFLGVHCFAKYVKLAFFRGASLRPVPPGASKSQDTRYLDIHEHDQLDEAQLAAWVQQASQLPGERM
;
A
#
# COMPACT_ATOMS: atom_id res chain seq x y z
N MET A 1 -52.74 1.54 -24.68
CA MET A 1 -53.09 0.43 -25.60
C MET A 1 -51.81 -0.35 -25.85
N SER A 2 -51.59 -1.45 -25.09
CA SER A 2 -51.68 -2.86 -25.56
C SER A 2 -50.63 -3.19 -26.64
N LYS A 3 -49.84 -4.26 -26.58
CA LYS A 3 -49.81 -5.47 -25.72
C LYS A 3 -48.55 -6.28 -26.10
N ALA A 4 -48.10 -7.13 -25.17
CA ALA A 4 -47.38 -8.42 -25.34
C ALA A 4 -45.93 -8.38 -25.88
N ALA A 5 -44.90 -8.81 -25.15
CA ALA A 5 -44.61 -10.10 -24.51
C ALA A 5 -44.30 -11.23 -25.51
N ILE A 6 -43.01 -11.58 -25.64
CA ILE A 6 -42.56 -12.96 -25.90
C ILE A 6 -41.35 -13.24 -25.01
N GLU A 7 -41.61 -14.10 -24.05
CA GLU A 7 -40.70 -14.85 -23.19
C GLU A 7 -40.33 -16.14 -23.93
N THR A 8 -39.08 -16.59 -23.89
CA THR A 8 -38.72 -17.97 -24.26
C THR A 8 -37.66 -18.50 -23.30
N LEU A 9 -38.01 -19.66 -22.75
CA LEU A 9 -37.40 -20.41 -21.67
C LEU A 9 -36.42 -21.46 -22.20
N SER A 10 -35.49 -21.84 -21.31
CA SER A 10 -34.73 -23.11 -21.26
C SER A 10 -33.60 -23.28 -22.29
N VAL A 11 -32.43 -23.84 -21.98
CA VAL A 11 -32.21 -25.15 -21.35
C VAL A 11 -30.82 -25.21 -20.68
N ILE A 12 -30.79 -25.83 -19.49
CA ILE A 12 -29.64 -26.33 -18.74
C ILE A 12 -29.07 -27.59 -19.42
N VAL A 13 -27.75 -27.69 -19.59
CA VAL A 13 -27.04 -28.99 -19.70
C VAL A 13 -25.69 -28.92 -18.98
N GLU A 14 -25.63 -29.50 -17.77
CA GLU A 14 -24.42 -30.10 -17.22
C GLU A 14 -24.16 -31.43 -17.93
N ARG A 15 -22.92 -31.70 -18.38
CA ARG A 15 -22.35 -33.06 -18.54
C ARG A 15 -20.81 -33.05 -18.48
N THR A 16 -20.26 -33.57 -17.39
CA THR A 16 -19.10 -34.50 -17.40
C THR A 16 -19.67 -35.90 -17.07
N PRO A 17 -18.94 -37.06 -17.08
CA PRO A 17 -17.49 -37.30 -17.24
C PRO A 17 -17.14 -38.53 -18.15
N LYS A 18 -15.85 -38.81 -18.37
CA LYS A 18 -15.16 -40.11 -18.07
C LYS A 18 -13.87 -40.36 -18.86
N THR A 19 -12.88 -40.86 -18.12
CA THR A 19 -11.62 -41.53 -18.49
C THR A 19 -11.86 -42.91 -19.14
N PRO A 20 -10.84 -43.52 -19.79
CA PRO A 20 -10.12 -44.67 -19.18
C PRO A 20 -8.59 -44.61 -19.46
N ALA A 21 -7.65 -44.91 -18.54
CA ALA A 21 -7.29 -46.15 -17.82
C ALA A 21 -6.63 -47.27 -18.67
N LYS A 22 -5.34 -47.53 -18.41
CA LYS A 22 -4.66 -48.86 -18.32
C LYS A 22 -3.22 -48.65 -17.79
N ALA A 23 -2.88 -49.11 -16.59
CA ALA A 23 -2.41 -50.47 -16.19
C ALA A 23 -0.95 -50.73 -16.59
N ALA A 24 -0.05 -51.36 -15.84
CA ALA A 24 0.01 -51.93 -14.49
C ALA A 24 1.48 -52.37 -14.25
N LYS A 25 1.93 -52.52 -12.99
CA LYS A 25 2.44 -53.80 -12.43
C LYS A 25 3.21 -53.61 -11.11
N THR A 26 2.77 -54.45 -10.16
CA THR A 26 3.20 -54.84 -8.82
C THR A 26 4.62 -55.44 -8.77
N VAL A 27 5.35 -55.36 -7.64
CA VAL A 27 5.91 -56.49 -6.83
C VAL A 27 6.29 -55.98 -5.40
N ALA A 28 6.14 -56.87 -4.42
CA ALA A 28 6.12 -56.66 -2.97
C ALA A 28 7.46 -56.86 -2.21
N LYS A 29 7.42 -56.44 -0.92
CA LYS A 29 8.18 -56.88 0.29
C LYS A 29 9.69 -56.64 0.37
N LYS A 30 10.15 -55.96 1.44
CA LYS A 30 10.66 -56.58 2.68
C LYS A 30 10.99 -55.52 3.76
N ALA A 31 10.67 -55.83 5.02
CA ALA A 31 11.12 -55.10 6.19
C ALA A 31 12.58 -55.44 6.51
N ALA A 32 13.36 -54.44 6.95
CA ALA A 32 14.57 -54.61 7.74
C ALA A 32 14.86 -53.31 8.50
N ALA A 33 14.93 -53.42 9.83
CA ALA A 33 15.30 -52.37 10.76
C ALA A 33 16.79 -52.03 10.65
N THR A 34 17.14 -50.75 10.71
CA THR A 34 18.50 -50.31 11.07
C THR A 34 18.52 -48.90 11.64
N ALA A 35 18.93 -48.81 12.91
CA ALA A 35 19.61 -47.73 13.63
C ALA A 35 19.25 -46.25 13.34
N ALA A 36 18.52 -45.64 14.27
CA ALA A 36 18.37 -44.19 14.38
C ALA A 36 19.69 -43.51 14.80
N LYS A 37 20.19 -42.59 13.98
CA LYS A 37 21.16 -41.56 14.38
C LYS A 37 20.41 -40.38 15.03
N PRO A 38 20.95 -39.72 16.08
CA PRO A 38 20.27 -38.63 16.74
C PRO A 38 20.13 -37.44 15.78
N ARG A 39 18.88 -37.08 15.48
CA ARG A 39 18.51 -35.91 14.69
C ARG A 39 18.85 -34.67 15.52
N LYS A 40 19.77 -33.85 15.03
CA LYS A 40 20.03 -32.51 15.57
C LYS A 40 18.69 -31.77 15.67
N THR A 41 18.35 -31.36 16.88
CA THR A 41 17.15 -30.59 17.21
C THR A 41 17.11 -29.34 16.31
N ALA A 42 16.04 -29.20 15.54
CA ALA A 42 15.74 -27.95 14.86
C ALA A 42 15.44 -26.90 15.95
N PRO A 43 15.97 -25.67 15.85
CA PRO A 43 15.59 -24.62 16.78
C PRO A 43 14.10 -24.32 16.63
N GLU A 44 13.41 -24.24 17.77
CA GLU A 44 12.01 -23.83 17.86
C GLU A 44 11.81 -22.45 17.20
N PRO A 45 10.64 -22.16 16.62
CA PRO A 45 10.36 -20.87 16.03
C PRO A 45 10.36 -19.82 17.14
N GLN A 46 11.42 -19.03 17.20
CA GLN A 46 11.47 -17.86 18.05
C GLN A 46 10.35 -16.92 17.62
N SER A 47 9.46 -16.61 18.55
CA SER A 47 8.40 -15.63 18.41
C SER A 47 8.96 -14.35 17.78
N ASP A 48 8.52 -14.03 16.56
CA ASP A 48 8.83 -12.79 15.86
C ASP A 48 8.28 -11.59 16.65
N LYS A 49 9.04 -11.10 17.63
CA LYS A 49 8.95 -9.69 17.98
C LYS A 49 9.37 -8.95 16.73
N ALA A 50 8.39 -8.49 15.95
CA ALA A 50 8.60 -7.74 14.73
C ALA A 50 9.68 -6.67 14.97
N ALA A 51 10.88 -6.92 14.45
CA ALA A 51 11.98 -5.98 14.58
C ALA A 51 11.55 -4.67 13.90
N LYS A 52 11.86 -3.53 14.53
CA LYS A 52 11.57 -2.22 13.93
C LYS A 52 12.22 -2.17 12.54
N PRO A 53 11.49 -1.75 11.49
CA PRO A 53 12.05 -1.64 10.15
C PRO A 53 13.34 -0.81 10.15
N ALA A 54 14.31 -1.23 9.34
CA ALA A 54 15.55 -0.49 9.15
C ALA A 54 15.25 0.91 8.57
N LEU A 55 16.14 1.87 8.80
CA LEU A 55 16.06 3.20 8.18
C LEU A 55 17.11 3.30 7.07
N LEU A 56 16.72 3.84 5.93
CA LEU A 56 17.65 4.22 4.87
C LEU A 56 18.46 5.46 5.29
N ALA A 57 19.52 5.76 4.52
CA ALA A 57 20.25 7.01 4.64
C ALA A 57 19.27 8.21 4.61
N GLY A 58 19.43 9.14 5.54
CA GLY A 58 18.50 10.26 5.71
C GLY A 58 17.28 9.97 6.60
N GLY A 59 17.16 8.77 7.18
CA GLY A 59 16.14 8.45 8.19
C GLY A 59 14.79 8.03 7.61
N ASN A 60 14.73 7.64 6.34
CA ASN A 60 13.52 7.17 5.68
C ASN A 60 13.21 5.70 6.07
N PRO A 61 12.02 5.36 6.61
CA PRO A 61 11.68 3.98 6.96
C PRO A 61 11.73 3.02 5.78
N GLN A 62 12.50 1.94 5.87
CA GLN A 62 12.60 0.93 4.82
C GLN A 62 11.41 -0.04 4.89
N ILE A 63 10.42 0.17 4.02
CA ILE A 63 9.18 -0.60 3.95
C ILE A 63 9.03 -1.17 2.54
N ALA A 64 8.78 -2.47 2.45
CA ALA A 64 8.55 -3.14 1.18
C ALA A 64 7.35 -2.54 0.43
N LYS A 65 7.37 -2.64 -0.90
CA LYS A 65 6.23 -2.21 -1.72
C LYS A 65 4.97 -2.95 -1.27
N GLY A 66 3.89 -2.20 -1.05
CA GLY A 66 2.60 -2.75 -0.66
C GLY A 66 1.47 -1.79 -0.98
N TYR A 67 0.26 -2.30 -1.13
CA TYR A 67 -0.96 -1.53 -1.36
C TYR A 67 -1.89 -1.64 -0.14
N GLY A 68 -2.74 -0.63 0.04
CA GLY A 68 -3.64 -0.52 1.18
C GLY A 68 -3.02 0.18 2.38
N ASP A 69 -3.78 0.17 3.48
CA ASP A 69 -3.47 0.92 4.69
C ASP A 69 -2.30 0.32 5.49
N ALA A 70 -2.24 -1.00 5.61
CA ALA A 70 -1.23 -1.71 6.40
C ALA A 70 0.23 -1.29 6.11
N PRO A 71 0.72 -1.22 4.86
CA PRO A 71 2.10 -0.78 4.59
C PRO A 71 2.33 0.70 4.93
N VAL A 72 1.31 1.55 4.80
CA VAL A 72 1.40 2.96 5.19
C VAL A 72 1.47 3.11 6.71
N GLN A 73 0.66 2.36 7.47
CA GLN A 73 0.74 2.36 8.93
C GLN A 73 2.08 1.81 9.43
N ALA A 74 2.62 0.76 8.79
CA ALA A 74 3.95 0.24 9.09
C ALA A 74 5.04 1.30 8.85
N TYR A 75 4.94 2.07 7.76
CA TYR A 75 5.82 3.20 7.50
C TYR A 75 5.70 4.27 8.59
N ILE A 76 4.49 4.70 8.95
CA ILE A 76 4.25 5.73 9.97
C ILE A 76 4.79 5.31 11.34
N ALA A 77 4.58 4.04 11.72
CA ALA A 77 5.09 3.48 12.97
C ALA A 77 6.64 3.45 13.00
N ALA A 78 7.28 3.34 11.85
CA ALA A 78 8.73 3.32 11.72
C ALA A 78 9.36 4.71 11.50
N MET A 79 8.57 5.76 11.27
CA MET A 79 9.09 7.14 11.15
C MET A 79 9.83 7.55 12.44
N PRO A 80 11.04 8.12 12.36
CA PRO A 80 11.84 8.38 13.55
C PRO A 80 11.39 9.63 14.32
N GLY A 81 11.39 9.53 15.65
CA GLY A 81 11.15 10.65 16.56
C GLY A 81 9.80 11.33 16.34
N TRP A 82 9.80 12.67 16.32
CA TRP A 82 8.60 13.50 16.10
C TRP A 82 7.89 13.23 14.77
N LYS A 83 8.59 12.66 13.78
CA LYS A 83 8.04 12.42 12.45
C LYS A 83 6.90 11.41 12.45
N SER A 84 6.89 10.44 13.38
CA SER A 84 5.79 9.47 13.50
C SER A 84 4.47 10.13 13.89
N GLU A 85 4.52 11.14 14.77
CA GLU A 85 3.31 11.90 15.13
C GLU A 85 2.80 12.73 13.97
N VAL A 86 3.70 13.38 13.23
CA VAL A 86 3.35 14.07 11.97
C VAL A 86 2.74 13.09 10.97
N GLY A 87 3.32 11.91 10.78
CA GLY A 87 2.78 10.86 9.92
C GLY A 87 1.35 10.44 10.28
N ARG A 88 1.07 10.22 11.57
CA ARG A 88 -0.29 9.90 12.07
C ARG A 88 -1.29 11.02 11.78
N ARG A 89 -0.92 12.27 12.09
CA ARG A 89 -1.78 13.44 11.85
C ARG A 89 -2.09 13.62 10.37
N LEU A 90 -1.07 13.48 9.52
CA LEU A 90 -1.21 13.54 8.06
C LEU A 90 -2.14 12.45 7.54
N ASP A 91 -1.91 11.18 7.91
CA ASP A 91 -2.72 10.07 7.43
C ASP A 91 -4.19 10.18 7.85
N ALA A 92 -4.44 10.57 9.10
CA ALA A 92 -5.79 10.83 9.59
C ALA A 92 -6.46 12.00 8.83
N LEU A 93 -5.71 13.07 8.56
CA LEU A 93 -6.18 14.21 7.79
C LEU A 93 -6.50 13.88 6.34
N ILE A 94 -5.67 13.07 5.70
CA ILE A 94 -5.90 12.66 4.31
C ILE A 94 -7.10 11.72 4.24
N SER A 95 -7.18 10.74 5.16
CA SER A 95 -8.27 9.75 5.19
C SER A 95 -9.63 10.37 5.49
N ARG A 96 -9.71 11.41 6.35
CA ARG A 96 -10.97 12.13 6.60
C ARG A 96 -11.37 13.06 5.45
N THR A 97 -10.39 13.68 4.78
CA THR A 97 -10.63 14.61 3.68
C THR A 97 -11.06 13.89 2.40
N VAL A 98 -10.51 12.69 2.17
CA VAL A 98 -10.82 11.86 1.00
C VAL A 98 -11.25 10.48 1.49
N PRO A 99 -12.55 10.27 1.80
CA PRO A 99 -13.05 8.95 2.16
C PRO A 99 -12.76 7.92 1.07
N GLY A 100 -12.22 6.77 1.44
CA GLY A 100 -11.81 5.74 0.49
C GLY A 100 -10.50 6.03 -0.25
N VAL A 101 -9.67 6.96 0.24
CA VAL A 101 -8.35 7.25 -0.34
C VAL A 101 -7.55 5.97 -0.58
N HIS A 102 -7.02 5.83 -1.80
CA HIS A 102 -6.19 4.70 -2.17
C HIS A 102 -4.77 4.92 -1.64
N LYS A 103 -4.24 3.95 -0.89
CA LYS A 103 -2.95 4.04 -0.20
C LYS A 103 -1.97 3.00 -0.74
N ALA A 104 -0.69 3.34 -0.74
CA ALA A 104 0.38 2.39 -0.99
C ALA A 104 1.70 2.87 -0.40
N VAL A 105 2.65 1.95 -0.23
CA VAL A 105 4.08 2.28 -0.18
C VAL A 105 4.71 1.81 -1.48
N LYS A 106 5.34 2.74 -2.20
CA LYS A 106 6.07 2.47 -3.44
C LYS A 106 7.37 3.26 -3.45
N TRP A 107 8.45 2.65 -3.93
CA TRP A 107 9.81 3.23 -3.85
C TRP A 107 10.12 3.78 -2.46
N ASN A 108 9.72 3.03 -1.44
CA ASN A 108 9.97 3.34 -0.04
C ASN A 108 9.34 4.68 0.43
N SER A 109 8.21 5.08 -0.17
CA SER A 109 7.47 6.30 0.16
C SER A 109 5.97 6.02 0.18
N PRO A 110 5.21 6.47 1.20
CA PRO A 110 3.76 6.46 1.17
C PRO A 110 3.22 7.31 0.04
N LEU A 111 2.24 6.78 -0.68
CA LEU A 111 1.48 7.44 -1.73
C LEU A 111 -0.01 7.39 -1.42
N TYR A 112 -0.69 8.49 -1.71
CA TYR A 112 -2.13 8.66 -1.59
C TYR A 112 -2.71 9.04 -2.95
N GLY A 113 -3.83 8.42 -3.29
CA GLY A 113 -4.43 8.52 -4.61
C GLY A 113 -5.93 8.26 -4.58
N VAL A 114 -6.52 8.29 -5.77
CA VAL A 114 -7.90 7.86 -6.01
C VAL A 114 -7.83 6.66 -6.95
N GLU A 115 -8.53 5.58 -6.60
CA GLU A 115 -8.51 4.36 -7.39
C GLU A 115 -8.90 4.64 -8.85
N GLY A 116 -8.13 4.10 -9.80
CA GLY A 116 -8.31 4.36 -11.23
C GLY A 116 -7.85 5.73 -11.74
N GLN A 117 -7.64 6.72 -10.86
CA GLN A 117 -7.26 8.10 -11.22
C GLN A 117 -5.80 8.44 -10.94
N GLY A 118 -5.06 7.55 -10.26
CA GLY A 118 -3.63 7.71 -9.98
C GLY A 118 -3.35 8.32 -8.61
N TRP A 119 -2.09 8.73 -8.41
CA TRP A 119 -1.61 9.25 -7.12
C TRP A 119 -1.58 10.78 -7.15
N PHE A 120 -2.05 11.43 -6.09
CA PHE A 120 -2.06 12.90 -6.01
C PHE A 120 -1.04 13.45 -4.99
N LEU A 121 -0.62 12.62 -4.02
CA LEU A 121 0.28 13.02 -2.95
C LEU A 121 1.28 11.90 -2.61
N GLY A 122 2.55 12.27 -2.43
CA GLY A 122 3.58 11.41 -1.84
C GLY A 122 4.16 12.00 -0.56
N VAL A 123 4.62 11.12 0.34
CA VAL A 123 5.27 11.50 1.61
C VAL A 123 6.67 10.88 1.66
N HIS A 124 7.66 11.64 2.13
CA HIS A 124 9.01 11.12 2.32
C HIS A 124 9.67 11.69 3.57
N CYS A 125 10.34 10.84 4.34
CA CYS A 125 11.13 11.26 5.49
C CYS A 125 12.54 11.66 5.07
N PHE A 126 12.91 12.90 5.37
CA PHE A 126 14.29 13.37 5.31
C PHE A 126 14.86 13.52 6.72
N ALA A 127 16.17 13.73 6.84
CA ALA A 127 16.82 13.83 8.14
C ALA A 127 16.20 14.95 9.00
N LYS A 128 15.92 16.10 8.38
CA LYS A 128 15.47 17.33 9.07
C LYS A 128 13.97 17.63 8.94
N TYR A 129 13.26 17.02 7.99
CA TYR A 129 11.87 17.34 7.69
C TYR A 129 11.11 16.14 7.13
N VAL A 130 9.77 16.23 7.11
CA VAL A 130 8.89 15.37 6.34
C VAL A 130 8.46 16.15 5.10
N LYS A 131 8.70 15.60 3.90
CA LYS A 131 8.32 16.22 2.64
C LYS A 131 6.99 15.67 2.16
N LEU A 132 6.06 16.56 1.85
CA LEU A 132 4.85 16.28 1.07
C LEU A 132 5.09 16.70 -0.38
N ALA A 133 4.80 15.82 -1.32
CA ALA A 133 4.88 16.08 -2.75
C ALA A 133 3.49 16.04 -3.37
N PHE A 134 2.95 17.22 -3.70
CA PHE A 134 1.70 17.35 -4.45
C PHE A 134 2.02 17.31 -5.94
N PHE A 135 1.63 16.24 -6.61
CA PHE A 135 2.10 16.01 -7.99
C PHE A 135 1.54 17.02 -8.99
N ARG A 136 0.31 17.51 -8.77
CA ARG A 136 -0.31 18.65 -9.45
C ARG A 136 -0.30 19.93 -8.59
N GLY A 137 0.74 20.09 -7.79
CA GLY A 137 0.87 21.17 -6.81
C GLY A 137 0.78 22.60 -7.38
N ALA A 138 1.23 22.83 -8.61
CA ALA A 138 1.16 24.14 -9.26
C ALA A 138 -0.29 24.60 -9.55
N SER A 139 -1.23 23.66 -9.65
CA SER A 139 -2.65 23.92 -9.87
C SER A 139 -3.41 24.22 -8.58
N LEU A 140 -2.80 24.00 -7.41
CA LEU A 140 -3.45 24.22 -6.11
C LEU A 140 -3.51 25.72 -5.76
N ARG A 141 -4.45 26.08 -4.89
CA ARG A 141 -4.65 27.44 -4.39
C ARG A 141 -4.76 27.45 -2.86
N PRO A 142 -3.92 28.24 -2.16
CA PRO A 142 -2.67 28.83 -2.64
C PRO A 142 -1.71 27.76 -3.18
N VAL A 143 -0.68 28.14 -3.93
CA VAL A 143 0.31 27.19 -4.44
C VAL A 143 1.23 26.78 -3.27
N PRO A 144 1.48 25.47 -3.00
CA PRO A 144 2.43 25.07 -1.97
C PRO A 144 3.82 25.66 -2.23
N PRO A 145 4.55 26.10 -1.20
CA PRO A 145 5.69 27.00 -1.35
C PRO A 145 6.93 26.34 -1.98
N GLY A 146 7.12 25.03 -1.83
CA GLY A 146 8.29 24.33 -2.34
C GLY A 146 8.24 24.13 -3.84
N ALA A 147 9.18 24.73 -4.58
CA ALA A 147 9.31 24.53 -6.02
C ALA A 147 9.88 23.13 -6.36
N SER A 148 9.50 22.59 -7.51
CA SER A 148 10.10 21.40 -8.11
C SER A 148 10.80 21.74 -9.42
N LYS A 149 11.72 20.87 -9.84
CA LYS A 149 12.27 20.90 -11.20
C LYS A 149 11.21 20.50 -12.24
N SER A 150 10.23 19.69 -11.84
CA SER A 150 9.03 19.43 -12.63
C SER A 150 8.10 20.65 -12.55
N GLN A 151 7.49 21.02 -13.67
CA GLN A 151 6.62 22.21 -13.73
C GLN A 151 5.39 22.08 -12.82
N ASP A 152 4.83 20.87 -12.71
CA ASP A 152 3.56 20.63 -12.03
C ASP A 152 3.68 20.38 -10.53
N THR A 153 4.75 19.72 -10.08
CA THR A 153 4.88 19.29 -8.69
C THR A 153 5.25 20.45 -7.78
N ARG A 154 4.64 20.50 -6.59
CA ARG A 154 5.06 21.39 -5.50
C ARG A 154 5.20 20.63 -4.19
N TYR A 155 6.02 21.18 -3.30
CA TYR A 155 6.36 20.57 -2.03
C TYR A 155 5.89 21.41 -0.85
N LEU A 156 5.63 20.71 0.25
CA LEU A 156 5.61 21.28 1.58
C LEU A 156 6.60 20.47 2.42
N ASP A 157 7.57 21.15 3.03
CA ASP A 157 8.52 20.54 3.97
C ASP A 157 8.09 20.92 5.38
N ILE A 158 7.72 19.92 6.18
CA ILE A 158 7.30 20.08 7.58
C ILE A 158 8.52 19.81 8.47
N HIS A 159 8.90 20.77 9.29
CA HIS A 159 9.99 20.67 10.27
C HIS A 159 9.45 20.44 11.69
N GLU A 160 10.34 20.08 12.61
CA GLU A 160 10.01 19.61 13.96
C GLU A 160 9.17 20.59 14.79
N HIS A 161 9.42 21.89 14.60
CA HIS A 161 8.77 22.96 15.38
C HIS A 161 7.75 23.75 14.54
N ASP A 162 7.47 23.29 13.32
CA ASP A 162 6.47 23.95 12.48
C ASP A 162 5.07 23.71 13.05
N GLN A 163 4.25 24.76 13.06
CA GLN A 163 2.83 24.60 13.28
C GLN A 163 2.18 24.12 12.00
N LEU A 164 1.59 22.93 12.04
CA LEU A 164 0.88 22.39 10.90
C LEU A 164 -0.49 23.09 10.77
N ASP A 165 -0.64 23.92 9.73
CA ASP A 165 -1.94 24.45 9.32
C ASP A 165 -2.78 23.32 8.70
N GLU A 166 -3.52 22.61 9.54
CA GLU A 166 -4.36 21.49 9.11
C GLU A 166 -5.52 21.91 8.21
N ALA A 167 -6.00 23.15 8.32
CA ALA A 167 -7.07 23.65 7.47
C ALA A 167 -6.56 23.85 6.03
N GLN A 168 -5.40 24.50 5.89
CA GLN A 168 -4.77 24.68 4.59
C GLN A 168 -4.35 23.34 3.98
N LEU A 169 -3.82 22.41 4.78
CA LEU A 169 -3.43 21.10 4.30
C LEU A 169 -4.63 20.29 3.82
N ALA A 170 -5.75 20.31 4.55
CA ALA A 170 -6.99 19.65 4.12
C ALA A 170 -7.51 20.25 2.80
N ALA A 171 -7.48 21.59 2.66
CA ALA A 171 -7.87 22.26 1.42
C ALA A 171 -6.99 21.84 0.22
N TRP A 172 -5.68 21.68 0.43
CA TRP A 172 -4.78 21.16 -0.62
C TRP A 172 -5.03 19.71 -0.97
N VAL A 173 -5.25 18.84 0.03
CA VAL A 173 -5.57 17.43 -0.19
C VAL A 173 -6.87 17.29 -0.97
N GLN A 174 -7.91 18.05 -0.60
CA GLN A 174 -9.19 18.05 -1.31
C GLN A 174 -9.01 18.47 -2.78
N GLN A 175 -8.33 19.59 -3.04
CA GLN A 175 -8.05 20.06 -4.40
C GLN A 175 -7.24 19.03 -5.19
N ALA A 176 -6.18 18.48 -4.61
CA ALA A 176 -5.32 17.51 -5.28
C ALA A 176 -6.07 16.23 -5.64
N SER A 177 -7.00 15.77 -4.80
CA SER A 177 -7.81 14.58 -5.06
C SER A 177 -8.77 14.71 -6.25
N GLN A 178 -9.06 15.94 -6.68
CA GLN A 178 -9.95 16.25 -7.81
C GLN A 178 -9.20 16.42 -9.14
N LEU A 179 -7.87 16.39 -9.12
CA LEU A 179 -7.03 16.53 -10.31
C LEU A 179 -6.56 15.16 -10.80
N PRO A 180 -6.23 15.02 -12.11
CA PRO A 180 -5.61 13.80 -12.62
C PRO A 180 -4.33 13.45 -11.87
N GLY A 181 -4.31 12.26 -11.26
CA GLY A 181 -3.17 11.75 -10.53
C GLY A 181 -2.05 11.26 -11.45
N GLU A 182 -0.87 11.08 -10.87
CA GLU A 182 0.27 10.49 -11.56
C GLU A 182 0.08 8.99 -11.74
N ARG A 183 0.45 8.50 -12.94
CA ARG A 183 0.48 7.08 -13.24
C ARG A 183 1.86 6.55 -12.90
N MET A 184 1.91 5.78 -11.84
CA MET A 184 3.14 5.26 -11.25
C MET A 184 2.98 3.78 -10.98
#